data_AF-A0A9K3JW81-F1
#
_entry.id   AF-A0A9K3JW81-F1
#
_cell.length_a   1.000
_cell.length_b   1.000
_cell.length_c   1.000
_cell.angle_alpha   90.00
_cell.angle_beta   90.00
_cell.angle_gamma   90.00
#
_symmetry.space_group_name_H-M   'P 1'
#
loop_
_entity.id
_entity.type
_entity.pdbx_description
1 polymer ?
#
loop_
_entity_poly.entity_id
_entity_poly.type
_entity_poly.pdbx_seq_one_letter_code
_entity_poly.pdbx_strand_id
1 'polypeptide(L)'
;MKGQADTIGIAMRRALLGEIEGTCITRAKSEKISHEYATIMGIQESVHEILMNLKEIVLRSNLYGTCEASICVRGPGYVTAQDIILPPYVEIVDNTQHIASLTEPIELVIGLQIEKNRG
;
A
#
# COMPACT_ATOMS: atom_id res chain seq x y z
N MET A 1 -43.90 13.25 5.42
CA MET A 1 -42.88 12.21 5.17
C MET A 1 -41.75 12.74 4.28
N LYS A 2 -41.14 13.89 4.61
CA LYS A 2 -39.92 14.40 3.95
C LYS A 2 -38.83 14.44 5.04
N GLY A 3 -37.68 13.80 4.80
CA GLY A 3 -36.55 13.72 5.76
C GLY A 3 -36.19 12.31 6.25
N GLN A 4 -37.08 11.32 6.11
CA GLN A 4 -36.77 9.91 6.44
C GLN A 4 -35.75 9.31 5.48
N ALA A 5 -35.85 9.62 4.18
CA ALA A 5 -34.89 9.16 3.17
C ALA A 5 -33.47 9.70 3.42
N ASP A 6 -33.34 10.98 3.80
CA ASP A 6 -32.04 11.58 4.11
C ASP A 6 -31.43 10.98 5.38
N THR A 7 -32.25 10.72 6.40
CA THR A 7 -31.80 10.08 7.65
C THR A 7 -31.32 8.66 7.40
N ILE A 8 -32.05 7.88 6.59
CA ILE A 8 -31.65 6.51 6.19
C ILE A 8 -30.38 6.55 5.33
N GLY A 9 -30.28 7.47 4.37
CA GLY A 9 -29.12 7.62 3.51
C GLY A 9 -27.84 7.97 4.27
N ILE A 10 -27.93 8.89 5.24
CA ILE A 10 -26.80 9.25 6.11
C ILE A 10 -26.42 8.07 7.01
N ALA A 11 -27.40 7.37 7.59
CA ALA A 11 -27.14 6.20 8.42
C ALA A 11 -26.45 5.07 7.63
N MET A 12 -26.94 4.76 6.42
CA MET A 12 -26.34 3.75 5.54
C MET A 12 -24.93 4.16 5.09
N ARG A 13 -24.72 5.42 4.71
CA ARG A 13 -23.38 5.92 4.35
C ARG A 13 -22.39 5.77 5.50
N ARG A 14 -22.80 6.10 6.72
CA ARG A 14 -21.96 5.95 7.91
C ARG A 14 -21.68 4.50 8.24
N ALA A 15 -22.69 3.63 8.14
CA ALA A 15 -22.51 2.20 8.38
C ALA A 15 -21.55 1.59 7.36
N LEU A 16 -21.74 1.88 6.07
CA LEU A 16 -20.85 1.40 5.01
C LEU A 16 -19.43 1.94 5.19
N LEU A 17 -19.24 3.23 5.45
CA LEU A 17 -17.90 3.80 5.60
C LEU A 17 -17.20 3.41 6.90
N GLY A 18 -17.91 2.97 7.94
CA GLY A 18 -17.30 2.63 9.23
C GLY A 18 -17.09 1.13 9.46
N GLU A 19 -17.77 0.28 8.70
CA GLU A 19 -17.74 -1.18 8.90
C GLU A 19 -17.04 -1.95 7.77
N ILE A 20 -16.54 -1.27 6.74
CA ILE A 20 -15.76 -1.93 5.69
C ILE A 20 -14.42 -2.37 6.28
N GLU A 21 -14.23 -3.68 6.33
CA GLU A 21 -12.93 -4.28 6.62
C GLU A 21 -12.04 -4.17 5.37
N GLY A 22 -10.92 -3.45 5.49
CA GLY A 22 -9.91 -3.30 4.45
C GLY A 22 -8.60 -3.98 4.83
N THR A 23 -7.91 -4.58 3.85
CA THR A 23 -6.50 -4.98 3.99
C THR A 23 -5.64 -3.87 3.40
N CYS A 24 -4.68 -3.36 4.16
CA CYS A 24 -3.81 -2.28 3.70
C CYS A 24 -2.38 -2.42 4.24
N ILE A 25 -1.44 -1.73 3.58
CA ILE A 25 -0.07 -1.60 4.06
C ILE A 25 -0.04 -0.51 5.14
N THR A 26 0.28 -0.88 6.38
CA THR A 26 0.28 0.04 7.52
C THR A 26 1.67 0.59 7.86
N ARG A 27 2.73 -0.13 7.51
CA ARG A 27 4.12 0.32 7.72
C ARG A 27 5.01 -0.06 6.56
N ALA A 28 6.00 0.80 6.29
CA ALA A 28 7.10 0.54 5.39
C ALA A 28 8.42 0.89 6.09
N LYS A 29 9.45 0.06 5.94
CA LYS A 29 10.77 0.23 6.52
C LYS A 29 11.84 -0.06 5.47
N SER A 30 12.81 0.83 5.32
CA SER A 30 13.99 0.60 4.49
C SER A 30 15.23 1.02 5.27
N GLU A 31 16.31 0.25 5.17
CA GLU A 31 17.57 0.54 5.87
C GLU A 31 18.37 1.68 5.23
N LYS A 32 18.17 1.91 3.93
CA LYS A 32 18.90 2.93 3.16
C LYS A 32 18.25 4.32 3.22
N ILE A 33 17.12 4.46 3.92
CA ILE A 33 16.33 5.69 3.96
C ILE A 33 16.46 6.36 5.33
N SER A 34 17.09 7.54 5.36
CA SER A 34 17.27 8.32 6.59
C SER A 34 15.98 8.97 7.08
N HIS A 35 15.15 9.52 6.17
CA HIS A 35 13.89 10.18 6.49
C HIS A 35 12.92 10.19 5.30
N GLU A 36 11.63 10.41 5.57
CA GLU A 36 10.52 10.33 4.59
C GLU A 36 10.55 11.37 3.47
N TYR A 37 11.33 12.45 3.62
CA TYR A 37 11.54 13.49 2.60
C TYR A 37 12.84 13.31 1.82
N ALA A 38 13.52 12.17 1.97
CA ALA A 38 14.78 11.93 1.28
C ALA A 38 14.51 11.60 -0.19
N THR A 39 15.42 12.03 -1.05
CA THR A 39 15.58 11.46 -2.39
C THR A 39 16.66 10.39 -2.33
N ILE A 40 16.40 9.25 -2.96
CA ILE A 40 17.36 8.15 -3.05
C ILE A 40 18.04 8.28 -4.41
N MET A 41 19.36 8.45 -4.44
CA MET A 41 20.10 8.46 -5.71
C MET A 41 19.83 7.18 -6.48
N GLY A 42 19.47 7.30 -7.76
CA GLY A 42 19.12 6.17 -8.62
C GLY A 42 17.63 5.79 -8.61
N ILE A 43 16.78 6.51 -7.89
CA ILE A 43 15.31 6.40 -7.94
C ILE A 43 14.71 7.72 -8.41
N GLN A 44 13.72 7.66 -9.29
CA GLN A 44 13.06 8.85 -9.83
C GLN A 44 12.15 9.52 -8.79
N GLU A 45 11.41 8.73 -8.01
CA GLU A 45 10.46 9.17 -7.00
C GLU A 45 11.14 9.48 -5.66
N SER A 46 10.57 10.44 -4.94
CA SER A 46 10.88 10.70 -3.53
C SER A 46 10.31 9.60 -2.63
N VAL A 47 10.84 9.48 -1.42
CA VAL A 47 10.31 8.52 -0.43
C VAL A 47 8.83 8.77 -0.12
N HIS A 48 8.40 10.04 -0.08
CA HIS A 48 7.00 10.38 0.12
C HIS A 48 6.10 9.87 -1.02
N GLU A 49 6.53 10.04 -2.28
CA GLU A 49 5.79 9.53 -3.44
C GLU A 49 5.71 8.00 -3.41
N ILE A 50 6.81 7.31 -3.06
CA ILE A 50 6.79 5.84 -2.87
C ILE A 50 5.77 5.44 -1.80
N LEU A 51 5.72 6.15 -0.67
CA LEU A 51 4.75 5.89 0.40
C LEU A 51 3.31 6.13 -0.05
N MET A 52 3.05 7.16 -0.87
CA MET A 52 1.72 7.40 -1.43
C MET A 52 1.32 6.31 -2.43
N ASN A 53 2.24 5.93 -3.32
CA ASN A 53 2.03 4.85 -4.28
C ASN A 53 1.72 3.51 -3.58
N LEU A 54 2.42 3.20 -2.48
CA LEU A 54 2.14 2.01 -1.67
C LEU A 54 0.74 2.02 -1.04
N LYS A 55 0.20 3.20 -0.69
CA LYS A 55 -1.16 3.32 -0.13
C LYS A 55 -2.26 3.11 -1.18
N GLU A 56 -1.96 3.35 -2.45
CA GLU A 56 -2.91 3.13 -3.54
C GLU A 56 -3.07 1.64 -3.90
N ILE A 57 -2.15 0.78 -3.43
CA ILE A 57 -2.21 -0.66 -3.68
C ILE A 57 -3.42 -1.27 -2.96
N VAL A 58 -4.32 -1.85 -3.75
CA VAL A 58 -5.49 -2.55 -3.24
C VAL A 58 -5.14 -4.02 -2.96
N LEU A 59 -5.24 -4.40 -1.69
CA LEU A 59 -4.99 -5.75 -1.22
C LEU A 59 -6.29 -6.46 -0.84
N ARG A 60 -6.35 -7.76 -1.13
CA ARG A 60 -7.39 -8.67 -0.65
C ARG A 60 -6.73 -9.75 0.21
N SER A 61 -7.28 -9.99 1.39
CA SER A 61 -6.78 -11.06 2.26
C SER A 61 -7.87 -11.63 3.15
N ASN A 62 -7.68 -12.88 3.58
CA ASN A 62 -8.42 -13.50 4.67
C ASN A 62 -7.59 -13.50 5.97
N LEU A 63 -6.73 -12.49 6.14
CA LEU A 63 -5.81 -12.36 7.27
C LEU A 63 -6.57 -12.13 8.59
N TYR A 64 -6.05 -12.71 9.67
CA TYR A 64 -6.34 -12.29 11.05
C TYR A 64 -5.06 -11.68 11.66
N GLY A 65 -5.05 -10.37 11.93
CA GLY A 65 -3.92 -9.67 12.54
C GLY A 65 -3.02 -8.94 11.55
N THR A 66 -1.71 -9.01 11.75
CA THR A 66 -0.69 -8.38 10.90
C THR A 66 0.18 -9.45 10.21
N CYS A 67 0.66 -9.13 9.00
CA CYS A 67 1.66 -9.93 8.31
C CYS A 67 2.77 -9.07 7.72
N GLU A 68 3.88 -9.71 7.38
CA GLU A 68 5.02 -9.06 6.75
C GLU A 68 5.03 -9.37 5.25
N ALA A 69 5.45 -8.38 4.47
CA ALA A 69 5.75 -8.49 3.05
C ALA A 69 7.04 -7.73 2.75
N SER A 70 7.60 -7.89 1.57
CA SER A 70 8.80 -7.13 1.20
C SER A 70 8.88 -6.85 -0.29
N ILE A 71 9.60 -5.80 -0.65
CA ILE A 71 9.99 -5.49 -2.03
C ILE A 71 11.51 -5.63 -2.09
N CYS A 72 11.99 -6.40 -3.05
CA CYS A 72 13.42 -6.56 -3.31
C CYS A 72 13.65 -6.55 -4.82
N VAL A 73 13.99 -5.38 -5.37
CA VAL A 73 14.19 -5.18 -6.81
C VAL A 73 15.54 -4.54 -7.07
N ARG A 74 16.21 -5.01 -8.12
CA ARG A 74 17.49 -4.48 -8.60
C ARG A 74 17.29 -3.85 -9.97
N GLY A 75 17.73 -2.60 -10.11
CA GLY A 75 17.54 -1.78 -11.30
C GLY A 75 18.58 -2.02 -12.41
N PRO A 76 18.48 -1.27 -13.52
CA PRO A 76 17.44 -0.27 -13.83
C PRO A 76 16.11 -0.92 -14.29
N GLY A 77 14.97 -0.30 -13.95
CA GLY A 77 13.64 -0.82 -14.29
C GLY A 77 12.49 -0.19 -13.49
N TYR A 78 11.26 -0.53 -13.87
CA TYR A 78 10.05 -0.14 -13.14
C TYR A 78 9.75 -1.14 -12.03
N VAL A 79 9.36 -0.62 -10.87
CA VAL A 79 8.89 -1.38 -9.70
C VAL A 79 7.39 -1.18 -9.60
N THR A 80 6.65 -2.28 -9.67
CA THR A 80 5.19 -2.32 -9.63
C THR A 80 4.70 -3.15 -8.44
N ALA A 81 3.39 -3.13 -8.18
CA ALA A 81 2.80 -3.96 -7.14
C ALA A 81 3.10 -5.45 -7.33
N GLN A 82 3.26 -5.93 -8.57
CA GLN A 82 3.66 -7.32 -8.85
C GLN A 82 4.98 -7.73 -8.20
N ASP A 83 5.90 -6.78 -7.98
CA ASP A 83 7.23 -7.05 -7.41
C ASP A 83 7.22 -7.19 -5.88
N ILE A 84 6.05 -7.07 -5.25
CA ILE A 84 5.89 -7.31 -3.82
C ILE A 84 5.89 -8.81 -3.55
N ILE A 85 6.82 -9.24 -2.71
CA ILE A 85 6.88 -10.58 -2.15
C ILE A 85 5.84 -10.66 -1.03
N LEU A 86 4.69 -11.24 -1.36
CA LEU A 86 3.54 -11.42 -0.47
C LEU A 86 3.52 -12.80 0.18
N PRO A 87 2.92 -12.90 1.39
CA PRO A 87 2.56 -14.19 1.96
C PRO A 87 1.37 -14.82 1.20
N PRO A 88 1.19 -16.16 1.29
CA PRO A 88 0.25 -16.91 0.45
C PRO A 88 -1.24 -16.60 0.66
N TYR A 89 -1.59 -15.85 1.71
CA TYR A 89 -2.97 -15.49 2.07
C TYR A 89 -3.33 -14.03 1.76
N VAL A 90 -2.42 -13.30 1.10
CA VAL A 90 -2.64 -11.93 0.61
C VAL A 90 -2.51 -11.92 -0.91
N GLU A 91 -3.45 -11.26 -1.57
CA GLU A 91 -3.47 -11.07 -3.01
C GLU A 91 -3.51 -9.58 -3.33
N ILE A 92 -2.76 -9.15 -4.34
CA ILE A 92 -2.93 -7.84 -4.95
C ILE A 92 -4.05 -7.91 -5.96
N VAL A 93 -4.92 -6.90 -5.94
CA VAL A 93 -6.03 -6.79 -6.90
C VAL A 93 -5.57 -6.18 -8.22
N ASP A 94 -4.71 -5.16 -8.16
CA ASP A 94 -4.09 -4.52 -9.33
C ASP A 94 -2.56 -4.62 -9.26
N ASN A 95 -2.02 -5.54 -10.07
CA ASN A 95 -0.58 -5.80 -10.15
C ASN A 95 0.19 -4.70 -10.89
N THR A 96 -0.50 -3.80 -11.60
CA THR A 96 0.11 -2.78 -12.46
C THR A 96 0.37 -1.46 -11.75
N GLN A 97 -0.13 -1.30 -10.52
CA GLN A 97 0.08 -0.11 -9.71
C GLN A 97 1.58 0.19 -9.61
N HIS A 98 1.95 1.39 -10.06
CA HIS A 98 3.33 1.85 -10.05
C HIS A 98 3.78 2.16 -8.62
N ILE A 99 5.00 1.77 -8.27
CA ILE A 99 5.61 2.06 -6.96
C ILE A 99 6.79 3.03 -7.13
N ALA A 100 7.77 2.66 -7.96
CA ALA A 100 8.99 3.43 -8.15
C ALA A 100 9.68 3.08 -9.48
N SER A 101 10.56 3.96 -9.96
CA SER A 101 11.37 3.80 -11.17
C SER A 101 12.85 3.88 -10.79
N LEU A 102 13.57 2.77 -10.98
CA LEU A 102 15.01 2.69 -10.73
C LEU A 102 15.76 3.14 -12.00
N THR A 103 16.44 4.27 -11.93
CA THR A 103 17.20 4.86 -13.06
C THR A 103 18.63 4.33 -13.14
N GLU A 104 19.17 3.81 -12.04
CA GLU A 104 20.53 3.29 -11.90
C GLU A 104 20.54 1.82 -11.46
N PRO A 105 21.67 1.09 -11.56
CA PRO A 105 21.82 -0.29 -11.09
C PRO A 105 21.92 -0.36 -9.55
N ILE A 106 20.87 0.13 -8.89
CA ILE A 106 20.73 0.14 -7.44
C ILE A 106 19.77 -0.96 -6.99
N GLU A 107 19.82 -1.27 -5.70
CA GLU A 107 18.94 -2.23 -5.06
C GLU A 107 18.01 -1.53 -4.09
N LEU A 108 16.70 -1.66 -4.35
CA LEU A 108 15.62 -1.19 -3.50
C LEU A 108 15.11 -2.33 -2.63
N VAL A 109 15.28 -2.20 -1.31
CA VAL A 109 14.77 -3.14 -0.31
C VAL A 109 13.84 -2.40 0.64
N ILE A 110 12.60 -2.84 0.71
CA ILE A 110 11.57 -2.28 1.60
C ILE A 110 10.87 -3.44 2.32
N GLY A 111 10.90 -3.44 3.65
CA GLY A 111 10.04 -4.28 4.47
C GLY A 111 8.68 -3.61 4.68
N LEU A 112 7.60 -4.37 4.51
CA LEU A 112 6.23 -3.90 4.60
C LEU A 112 5.49 -4.66 5.70
N GLN A 113 4.62 -3.96 6.41
CA GLN A 113 3.64 -4.58 7.30
C GLN A 113 2.24 -4.36 6.73
N ILE A 114 1.49 -5.45 6.60
CA ILE A 114 0.12 -5.46 6.11
C ILE A 114 -0.79 -5.81 7.28
N GLU A 115 -1.91 -5.12 7.39
CA GLU A 115 -2.91 -5.33 8.43
C GLU A 115 -4.31 -5.36 7.82
N LYS A 116 -5.18 -6.16 8.41
CA LYS A 116 -6.62 -6.09 8.15
C LYS A 116 -7.28 -5.28 9.26
N ASN A 117 -7.78 -4.09 8.94
CA ASN A 117 -8.40 -3.18 9.89
C ASN A 117 -9.77 -2.67 9.39
N ARG A 118 -10.57 -2.11 10.29
CA ARG A 118 -11.86 -1.47 10.00
C ARG A 118 -11.64 0.04 9.98
N GLY A 119 -12.12 0.73 8.95
CA GLY A 119 -11.93 2.17 8.80
C GLY A 119 -12.97 2.80 7.90
#